data_AF-A0A2D9NHC3-F1
#
_entry.id   AF-A0A2D9NHC3-F1
#
_cell.length_a   1.000
_cell.length_b   1.000
_cell.length_c   1.000
_cell.angle_alpha   90.00
_cell.angle_beta   90.00
_cell.angle_gamma   90.00
#
_symmetry.space_group_name_H-M   'P 1'
#
loop_
_entity.id
_entity.type
_entity.pdbx_description
1 polymer ?
#
loop_
_entity_poly.entity_id
_entity_poly.type
_entity_poly.pdbx_seq_one_letter_code
_entity_poly.pdbx_strand_id
1 'polypeptide(L)'
;MKKQTVMPLSAGVQSQRKSDLMRELSTITASHNRAFEFLNEIIESEPNKIMLDDDCIVVVGHLATYRIKIDNLLKRLSNPIVYGLGFDTISVHSKGKLDREKSTYACIQSIAGTSVPFADSIAAMIFGLLNDDNFFHSKDGDTLRQALVELYGPNPYSPISSKLKQFIAEKYNAKYNPDDMTISFSGTHGYKWKLGFGNPLALGFSLEYKKPRQRLWRVLTRDTSSVLNHSTEIFSLLHRLLRSPGNVIPKSMDWTTSLELCKLILPIVDGFDDVDEEEIRQACMKMEYEEW
;
A
#
# COMPACT_ATOMS: atom_id res chain seq x y z
N MET A 1 -23.44 -21.62 -46.96
CA MET A 1 -23.65 -20.61 -45.90
C MET A 1 -24.30 -19.38 -46.54
N LYS A 2 -25.57 -19.06 -46.20
CA LYS A 2 -26.24 -17.84 -46.69
C LYS A 2 -25.59 -16.62 -46.03
N LYS A 3 -25.01 -15.72 -46.82
CA LYS A 3 -24.58 -14.39 -46.35
C LYS A 3 -25.82 -13.65 -45.88
N GLN A 4 -25.90 -13.35 -44.58
CA GLN A 4 -26.88 -12.40 -44.06
C GLN A 4 -26.59 -11.03 -44.69
N THR A 5 -27.46 -10.62 -45.62
CA THR A 5 -27.50 -9.26 -46.13
C THR A 5 -27.97 -8.35 -45.00
N VAL A 6 -27.02 -7.64 -44.36
CA VAL A 6 -27.35 -6.60 -43.40
C VAL A 6 -27.99 -5.46 -44.20
N MET A 7 -29.33 -5.32 -44.10
CA MET A 7 -30.02 -4.19 -44.71
C MET A 7 -29.57 -2.89 -44.03
N PRO A 8 -29.18 -1.84 -44.78
CA PRO A 8 -28.83 -0.56 -44.19
C PRO A 8 -30.03 0.04 -43.46
N LEU A 9 -29.78 0.61 -42.29
CA LEU A 9 -30.79 1.31 -41.49
C LEU A 9 -31.43 2.45 -42.31
N SER A 10 -32.73 2.69 -42.14
CA SER A 10 -33.41 3.79 -42.83
C SER A 10 -32.81 5.14 -42.42
N ALA A 11 -32.88 6.13 -43.32
CA ALA A 11 -32.32 7.46 -43.07
C ALA A 11 -32.89 8.12 -41.80
N GLY A 12 -34.17 7.89 -41.49
CA GLY A 12 -34.81 8.35 -40.25
C GLY A 12 -34.21 7.71 -39.00
N VAL A 13 -33.95 6.39 -39.03
CA VAL A 13 -33.32 5.68 -37.92
C VAL A 13 -31.85 6.09 -37.75
N GLN A 14 -31.11 6.33 -38.84
CA GLN A 14 -29.75 6.86 -38.74
C GLN A 14 -29.70 8.28 -38.17
N SER A 15 -30.61 9.16 -38.60
CA SER A 15 -30.71 10.53 -38.07
C SER A 15 -31.03 10.53 -36.57
N GLN A 16 -31.97 9.67 -36.15
CA GLN A 16 -32.31 9.51 -34.74
C GLN A 16 -31.11 9.00 -33.92
N ARG A 17 -30.43 7.94 -34.37
CA ARG A 17 -29.22 7.43 -33.70
C ARG A 17 -28.10 8.47 -33.60
N LYS A 18 -27.90 9.28 -34.64
CA LYS A 18 -26.95 10.39 -34.61
C LYS A 18 -27.34 11.44 -33.56
N SER A 19 -28.62 11.80 -33.50
CA SER A 19 -29.14 12.74 -32.51
C SER A 19 -28.94 12.23 -31.08
N ASP A 20 -29.28 10.96 -30.85
CA ASP A 20 -29.11 10.30 -29.54
C ASP A 20 -27.63 10.27 -29.12
N LEU A 21 -26.72 9.92 -30.03
CA LEU A 21 -25.27 9.96 -29.77
C LEU A 21 -24.79 11.38 -29.41
N MET A 22 -25.20 12.39 -30.18
CA MET A 22 -24.80 13.78 -29.91
C MET A 22 -25.34 14.28 -28.57
N ARG A 23 -26.54 13.85 -28.16
CA ARG A 23 -27.12 14.15 -26.85
C ARG A 23 -26.31 13.50 -25.72
N GLU A 24 -25.92 12.24 -25.87
CA GLU A 24 -25.08 11.54 -24.89
C GLU A 24 -23.72 12.22 -24.74
N LEU A 25 -23.04 12.52 -25.85
CA LEU A 25 -21.77 13.25 -25.84
C LEU A 25 -21.90 14.61 -25.14
N SER A 26 -22.96 15.37 -25.44
CA SER A 26 -23.22 16.67 -24.80
C SER A 26 -23.45 16.53 -23.29
N THR A 27 -24.13 15.47 -22.87
CA THR A 27 -24.39 15.18 -21.45
C THR A 27 -23.09 14.88 -20.71
N ILE A 28 -22.19 14.11 -21.33
CA ILE A 28 -20.86 13.80 -20.77
C ILE A 28 -20.04 15.09 -20.62
N THR A 29 -20.02 15.95 -21.64
CA THR A 29 -19.29 17.24 -21.58
C THR A 29 -19.84 18.15 -20.48
N ALA A 30 -21.17 18.27 -20.38
CA ALA A 30 -21.80 19.06 -19.32
C ALA A 30 -21.47 18.51 -17.92
N SER A 31 -21.39 17.19 -17.77
CA SER A 31 -20.97 16.57 -16.52
C SER A 31 -19.53 16.90 -16.14
N HIS A 32 -18.61 16.92 -17.11
CA HIS A 32 -17.22 17.32 -16.86
C HIS A 32 -17.11 18.78 -16.43
N ASN A 33 -17.87 19.69 -17.06
CA ASN A 33 -17.86 21.10 -16.68
C ASN A 33 -18.30 21.31 -15.22
N ARG A 34 -19.40 20.66 -14.80
CA ARG A 34 -19.85 20.73 -13.40
C ARG A 34 -18.82 20.17 -12.42
N ALA A 35 -18.14 19.09 -12.80
CA ALA A 35 -17.10 18.49 -11.99
C ALA A 35 -15.86 19.41 -11.84
N PHE A 36 -15.52 20.19 -12.88
CA PHE A 36 -14.47 21.21 -12.78
C PHE A 36 -14.89 22.40 -11.92
N GLU A 37 -16.15 22.84 -12.01
CA GLU A 37 -16.71 23.86 -11.10
C GLU A 37 -16.60 23.38 -9.64
N PHE A 38 -17.00 22.13 -9.37
CA PHE A 38 -16.86 21.53 -8.04
C PHE A 38 -15.40 21.43 -7.58
N LEU A 39 -14.48 21.03 -8.46
CA LEU A 39 -13.04 21.04 -8.15
C LEU A 39 -12.57 22.44 -7.72
N ASN A 40 -12.99 23.48 -8.44
CA ASN A 40 -12.65 24.85 -8.12
C ASN A 40 -13.20 25.26 -6.75
N GLU A 41 -14.47 24.94 -6.46
CA GLU A 41 -15.09 25.19 -5.15
C GLU A 41 -14.30 24.52 -4.01
N ILE A 42 -13.82 23.29 -4.18
CA ILE A 42 -13.01 22.59 -3.17
C ILE A 42 -11.71 23.33 -2.92
N ILE A 43 -11.00 23.71 -3.98
CA ILE A 43 -9.71 24.42 -3.90
C ILE A 43 -9.90 25.74 -3.17
N GLU A 44 -10.96 26.48 -3.49
CA GLU A 44 -11.29 27.76 -2.85
C GLU A 44 -11.74 27.60 -1.39
N SER A 45 -12.40 26.49 -1.04
CA SER A 45 -12.90 26.24 0.31
C SER A 45 -11.81 25.94 1.33
N GLU A 46 -10.66 25.43 0.89
CA GLU A 46 -9.57 24.94 1.75
C GLU A 46 -8.21 25.55 1.36
N PRO A 47 -8.06 26.90 1.35
CA PRO A 47 -6.89 27.58 0.77
C PRO A 47 -5.59 27.33 1.54
N ASN A 48 -5.68 26.91 2.80
CA ASN A 48 -4.53 26.57 3.64
C ASN A 48 -4.11 25.10 3.50
N LYS A 49 -4.95 24.26 2.89
CA LYS A 49 -4.68 22.83 2.71
C LYS A 49 -4.44 22.46 1.26
N ILE A 50 -5.05 23.17 0.31
CA ILE A 50 -4.81 22.97 -1.11
C ILE A 50 -4.09 24.19 -1.65
N MET A 51 -2.88 23.96 -2.19
CA MET A 51 -2.05 25.01 -2.76
C MET A 51 -1.68 24.63 -4.19
N LEU A 52 -1.67 25.61 -5.08
CA LEU A 52 -1.17 25.47 -6.44
C LEU A 52 0.28 25.94 -6.47
N ASP A 53 1.18 25.04 -6.81
CA ASP A 53 2.59 25.30 -7.16
C ASP A 53 2.74 25.20 -8.69
N ASP A 54 3.82 25.74 -9.26
CA ASP A 54 3.96 25.97 -10.72
C ASP A 54 3.47 24.79 -11.59
N ASP A 55 3.83 23.56 -11.21
CA ASP A 55 3.47 22.35 -11.98
C ASP A 55 2.62 21.34 -11.18
N CYS A 56 2.19 21.67 -9.96
CA CYS A 56 1.65 20.70 -9.02
C CYS A 56 0.52 21.24 -8.13
N ILE A 57 -0.43 20.36 -7.81
CA ILE A 57 -1.38 20.56 -6.72
C ILE A 57 -0.76 19.96 -5.46
N VAL A 58 -0.60 20.78 -4.43
CA VAL A 58 -0.17 20.36 -3.10
C VAL A 58 -1.39 20.23 -2.20
N VAL A 59 -1.56 19.06 -1.57
CA VAL A 59 -2.65 18.79 -0.63
C VAL A 59 -2.06 18.45 0.74
N VAL A 60 -2.40 19.23 1.76
CA VAL A 60 -2.00 19.02 3.15
C VAL A 60 -3.12 18.26 3.87
N GLY A 61 -2.93 16.95 4.02
CA GLY A 61 -3.83 16.08 4.76
C GLY A 61 -3.61 16.13 6.27
N HIS A 62 -4.31 15.26 7.00
CA HIS A 62 -4.17 15.12 8.44
C HIS A 62 -2.91 14.34 8.83
N LEU A 63 -2.47 13.38 8.02
CA LEU A 63 -1.33 12.51 8.26
C LEU A 63 -0.08 12.91 7.47
N ALA A 64 -0.22 13.43 6.24
CA ALA A 64 0.91 13.76 5.37
C ALA A 64 0.64 14.94 4.43
N THR A 65 1.66 15.32 3.66
CA THR A 65 1.55 16.30 2.58
C THR A 65 1.75 15.60 1.25
N TYR A 66 0.88 15.88 0.29
CA TYR A 66 0.80 15.20 -0.99
C TYR A 66 1.06 16.17 -2.13
N ARG A 67 1.71 15.70 -3.19
CA ARG A 67 1.95 16.49 -4.39
C ARG A 67 1.54 15.70 -5.63
N ILE A 68 0.68 16.34 -6.43
CA ILE A 68 0.03 15.77 -7.61
C ILE A 68 0.49 16.58 -8.83
N LYS A 69 1.07 15.92 -9.84
CA LYS A 69 1.53 16.61 -11.05
C LYS A 69 0.36 16.99 -11.95
N ILE A 70 0.22 18.28 -12.24
CA ILE A 70 -0.88 18.81 -13.06
C ILE A 70 -0.75 18.33 -14.52
N ASP A 71 0.46 18.36 -15.06
CA ASP A 71 0.77 17.95 -16.44
C ASP A 71 0.18 16.59 -16.83
N ASN A 72 0.26 15.64 -15.90
CA ASN A 72 -0.20 14.29 -16.16
C ASN A 72 -1.74 14.21 -16.16
N LEU A 73 -2.41 14.96 -15.28
CA LEU A 73 -3.87 15.09 -15.28
C LEU A 73 -4.35 15.74 -16.59
N LEU A 74 -3.69 16.82 -17.03
CA LEU A 74 -4.04 17.54 -18.25
C LEU A 74 -3.82 16.70 -19.51
N LYS A 75 -2.71 15.95 -19.59
CA LYS A 75 -2.43 15.03 -20.70
C LYS A 75 -3.50 13.93 -20.81
N ARG A 76 -3.94 13.38 -19.67
CA ARG A 76 -5.01 12.36 -19.63
C ARG A 76 -6.37 12.91 -20.02
N LEU A 77 -6.73 14.10 -19.55
CA LEU A 77 -7.94 14.80 -19.98
C LEU A 77 -7.93 15.06 -21.49
N SER A 78 -6.77 15.43 -22.04
CA SER A 78 -6.62 15.72 -23.46
C SER A 78 -6.71 14.47 -24.34
N ASN A 79 -6.12 13.35 -23.91
CA ASN A 79 -6.15 12.10 -24.66
C ASN A 79 -6.08 10.85 -23.75
N PRO A 80 -7.23 10.34 -23.28
CA PRO A 80 -7.24 9.20 -22.36
C PRO A 80 -6.80 7.88 -23.02
N ILE A 81 -6.80 7.79 -24.36
CA ILE A 81 -6.41 6.58 -25.08
C ILE A 81 -4.89 6.38 -25.04
N VAL A 82 -4.13 7.46 -25.21
CA VAL A 82 -2.66 7.39 -25.29
C VAL A 82 -2.01 7.25 -23.92
N TYR A 83 -2.60 7.85 -22.87
CA TYR A 83 -1.98 7.96 -21.55
C TYR A 83 -2.47 6.93 -20.51
N GLY A 84 -3.20 5.90 -20.97
CA GLY A 84 -3.67 4.79 -20.14
C GLY A 84 -4.82 5.12 -19.19
N LEU A 85 -5.33 4.09 -18.52
CA LEU A 85 -6.39 4.19 -17.52
C LEU A 85 -5.80 4.31 -16.11
N GLY A 86 -6.28 5.27 -15.30
CA GLY A 86 -5.93 5.44 -13.88
C GLY A 86 -5.33 6.81 -13.53
N PHE A 87 -4.98 7.01 -12.26
CA PHE A 87 -4.17 8.15 -11.79
C PHE A 87 -2.70 7.75 -11.68
N ASP A 88 -1.81 8.73 -11.81
CA ASP A 88 -0.38 8.51 -11.64
C ASP A 88 -0.03 8.39 -10.17
N THR A 89 1.19 7.91 -9.93
CA THR A 89 1.80 7.98 -8.62
C THR A 89 1.87 9.43 -8.16
N ILE A 90 1.35 9.68 -6.97
CA ILE A 90 1.53 10.94 -6.26
C ILE A 90 2.72 10.82 -5.32
N SER A 91 3.42 11.92 -5.09
CA SER A 91 4.48 11.95 -4.08
C SER A 91 3.90 12.29 -2.70
N VAL A 92 4.34 11.54 -1.70
CA VAL A 92 3.90 11.61 -0.31
C VAL A 92 5.09 12.08 0.54
N HIS A 93 4.87 13.13 1.31
CA HIS A 93 5.87 13.81 2.13
C HIS A 93 5.42 13.88 3.59
N SER A 94 6.38 14.04 4.50
CA SER A 94 6.09 14.30 5.91
C SER A 94 5.17 15.52 6.07
N LYS A 95 4.25 15.45 7.01
CA LYS A 95 3.23 16.48 7.25
C LYS A 95 3.87 17.85 7.41
N GLY A 96 3.39 18.81 6.61
CA GLY A 96 3.87 20.20 6.62
C GLY A 96 5.25 20.38 6.00
N LYS A 97 5.78 19.38 5.29
CA LYS A 97 7.08 19.44 4.61
C LYS A 97 6.93 19.06 3.14
N LEU A 98 7.74 19.67 2.30
CA LEU A 98 7.92 19.32 0.88
C LEU A 98 9.40 18.98 0.63
N ASP A 99 9.86 17.94 1.30
CA ASP A 99 11.23 17.44 1.13
C ASP A 99 11.27 16.49 -0.08
N ARG A 100 12.00 16.88 -1.14
CA ARG A 100 12.14 16.08 -2.36
C ARG A 100 13.03 14.85 -2.17
N GLU A 101 13.91 14.85 -1.17
CA GLU A 101 14.84 13.74 -0.91
C GLU A 101 14.20 12.67 -0.02
N LYS A 102 13.19 13.04 0.79
CA LYS A 102 12.49 12.15 1.73
C LYS A 102 11.02 12.01 1.37
N SER A 103 10.76 11.66 0.12
CA SER A 103 9.41 11.36 -0.38
C SER A 103 9.26 9.90 -0.77
N THR A 104 8.07 9.36 -0.55
CA THR A 104 7.62 8.07 -1.09
C THR A 104 6.49 8.32 -2.10
N TYR A 105 5.96 7.27 -2.71
CA TYR A 105 4.97 7.34 -3.78
C TYR A 105 3.77 6.47 -3.47
N ALA A 106 2.58 6.97 -3.76
CA ALA A 106 1.34 6.21 -3.65
C ALA A 106 0.55 6.28 -4.96
N CYS A 107 0.01 5.14 -5.40
CA CYS A 107 -0.97 5.11 -6.48
C CYS A 107 -2.36 5.23 -5.89
N ILE A 108 -3.01 6.39 -5.96
CA ILE A 108 -4.39 6.53 -5.49
C ILE A 108 -5.32 6.18 -6.63
N GLN A 109 -5.96 5.00 -6.54
CA GLN A 109 -6.99 4.65 -7.49
C GLN A 109 -8.29 5.37 -7.14
N SER A 110 -9.04 5.78 -8.17
CA SER A 110 -10.34 6.39 -7.95
C SER A 110 -11.25 5.39 -7.23
N ILE A 111 -11.87 5.84 -6.14
CA ILE A 111 -12.94 5.13 -5.43
C ILE A 111 -14.21 5.07 -6.30
N ALA A 112 -14.26 5.88 -7.37
CA ALA A 112 -15.41 6.03 -8.22
C ALA A 112 -15.52 4.90 -9.27
N GLY A 113 -16.74 4.42 -9.50
CA GLY A 113 -17.03 3.43 -10.54
C GLY A 113 -16.75 3.95 -11.95
N THR A 114 -16.68 3.05 -12.94
CA THR A 114 -16.36 3.38 -14.35
C THR A 114 -17.33 4.34 -15.03
N SER A 115 -18.50 4.58 -14.44
CA SER A 115 -19.51 5.53 -14.92
C SER A 115 -19.30 6.96 -14.43
N VAL A 116 -18.30 7.21 -13.58
CA VAL A 116 -18.07 8.52 -12.98
C VAL A 116 -17.13 9.36 -13.87
N PRO A 117 -17.47 10.63 -14.15
CA PRO A 117 -16.61 11.54 -14.89
C PRO A 117 -15.18 11.60 -14.33
N PHE A 118 -14.20 11.83 -15.20
CA PHE A 118 -12.79 11.88 -14.79
C PHE A 118 -12.53 13.00 -13.78
N ALA A 119 -13.14 14.17 -13.98
CA ALA A 119 -13.00 15.30 -13.08
C ALA A 119 -13.55 15.02 -11.67
N ASP A 120 -14.67 14.28 -11.56
CA ASP A 120 -15.19 13.82 -10.26
C ASP A 120 -14.21 12.87 -9.56
N SER A 121 -13.49 12.06 -10.33
CA SER A 121 -12.44 11.19 -9.80
C SER A 121 -11.25 12.01 -9.24
N ILE A 122 -10.90 13.15 -9.85
CA ILE A 122 -9.86 14.04 -9.32
C ILE A 122 -10.34 14.66 -8.00
N ALA A 123 -11.57 15.18 -7.97
CA ALA A 123 -12.16 15.75 -6.77
C ALA A 123 -12.21 14.72 -5.63
N ALA A 124 -12.66 13.49 -5.91
CA ALA A 124 -12.69 12.40 -4.95
C ALA A 124 -11.28 12.04 -4.43
N MET A 125 -10.27 12.03 -5.30
CA MET A 125 -8.87 11.83 -4.89
C MET A 125 -8.40 12.93 -3.94
N ILE A 126 -8.62 14.20 -4.28
CA ILE A 126 -8.24 15.33 -3.41
C ILE A 126 -8.96 15.26 -2.07
N PHE A 127 -10.25 14.95 -2.05
CA PHE A 127 -10.99 14.75 -0.81
C PHE A 127 -10.48 13.58 0.04
N GLY A 128 -10.13 12.47 -0.61
CA GLY A 128 -9.52 11.32 0.06
C GLY A 128 -8.18 11.67 0.70
N LEU A 129 -7.40 12.52 0.05
CA LEU A 129 -6.12 13.02 0.58
C LEU A 129 -6.29 14.03 1.71
N LEU A 130 -7.27 14.93 1.61
CA LEU A 130 -7.62 15.82 2.71
C LEU A 130 -8.05 15.04 3.95
N ASN A 131 -8.72 13.91 3.76
CA ASN A 131 -9.20 13.00 4.82
C ASN A 131 -8.38 11.70 4.88
N ASP A 132 -7.07 11.81 4.68
CA ASP A 132 -6.12 10.69 4.64
C ASP A 132 -6.17 9.78 5.88
N ASP A 133 -6.59 10.30 7.03
CA ASP A 133 -6.75 9.58 8.28
C ASP A 133 -7.90 8.55 8.27
N ASN A 134 -8.98 8.85 7.54
CA ASN A 134 -10.09 7.95 7.27
C ASN A 134 -9.76 7.04 6.09
N PHE A 135 -9.13 7.62 5.07
CA PHE A 135 -8.72 6.87 3.89
C PHE A 135 -7.69 5.78 4.22
N PHE A 136 -6.86 5.98 5.25
CA PHE A 136 -5.91 4.98 5.78
C PHE A 136 -6.55 3.64 6.11
N HIS A 137 -7.80 3.60 6.58
CA HIS A 137 -8.51 2.35 6.93
C HIS A 137 -9.38 1.81 5.80
N SER A 138 -9.57 2.57 4.73
CA SER A 138 -10.36 2.15 3.58
C SER A 138 -9.73 0.94 2.87
N LYS A 139 -10.54 0.22 2.11
CA LYS A 139 -10.06 -0.88 1.26
C LYS A 139 -9.22 -0.36 0.09
N ASP A 140 -9.58 0.79 -0.45
CA ASP A 140 -8.91 1.40 -1.61
C ASP A 140 -7.64 2.18 -1.23
N GLY A 141 -7.39 2.36 0.08
CA GLY A 141 -6.24 3.10 0.62
C GLY A 141 -4.98 2.25 0.84
N ASP A 142 -4.89 1.03 0.31
CA ASP A 142 -3.74 0.13 0.55
C ASP A 142 -2.39 0.76 0.16
N THR A 143 -2.30 1.38 -1.01
CA THR A 143 -1.08 2.02 -1.51
C THR A 143 -0.71 3.26 -0.70
N LEU A 144 -1.71 4.07 -0.30
CA LEU A 144 -1.48 5.23 0.56
C LEU A 144 -0.98 4.78 1.94
N ARG A 145 -1.63 3.77 2.52
CA ARG A 145 -1.26 3.20 3.81
C ARG A 145 0.17 2.65 3.79
N GLN A 146 0.56 1.97 2.71
CA GLN A 146 1.94 1.50 2.52
C GLN A 146 2.92 2.68 2.47
N ALA A 147 2.66 3.68 1.64
CA ALA A 147 3.48 4.87 1.50
C ALA A 147 3.63 5.62 2.84
N LEU A 148 2.54 5.79 3.59
CA LEU A 148 2.58 6.45 4.90
C LEU A 148 3.45 5.69 5.91
N VAL A 149 3.39 4.35 5.90
CA VAL A 149 4.21 3.51 6.77
C VAL A 149 5.67 3.50 6.34
N GLU A 150 5.97 3.54 5.05
CA GLU A 150 7.34 3.70 4.56
C GLU A 150 7.92 5.07 4.95
N LEU A 151 7.12 6.12 4.84
CA LEU A 151 7.51 7.49 5.18
C LEU A 151 7.83 7.67 6.67
N TYR A 152 6.97 7.13 7.54
CA TYR A 152 7.04 7.39 8.98
C TYR A 152 7.60 6.23 9.81
N GLY A 153 7.65 5.03 9.23
CA GLY A 153 7.89 3.78 9.95
C GLY A 153 6.78 3.45 10.96
N PRO A 154 6.94 2.36 11.72
CA PRO A 154 6.06 2.02 12.83
C PRO A 154 6.32 2.86 14.10
N ASN A 155 6.93 4.04 13.98
CA ASN A 155 7.33 4.87 15.11
C ASN A 155 6.09 5.34 15.91
N PRO A 156 6.04 5.15 17.25
CA PRO A 156 4.89 5.55 18.08
C PRO A 156 4.67 7.06 18.12
N TYR A 157 5.71 7.86 17.85
CA TYR A 157 5.65 9.32 17.82
C TYR A 157 5.27 9.88 16.45
N SER A 158 5.03 9.02 15.46
CA SER A 158 4.61 9.45 14.12
C SER A 158 3.14 9.89 14.08
N PRO A 159 2.74 10.74 13.11
CA PRO A 159 1.34 11.12 12.90
C PRO A 159 0.41 9.92 12.65
N ILE A 160 0.96 8.80 12.17
CA ILE A 160 0.20 7.62 11.77
C ILE A 160 0.05 6.58 12.90
N SER A 161 0.69 6.76 14.06
CA SER A 161 0.82 5.69 15.05
C SER A 161 -0.52 5.19 15.59
N SER A 162 -1.47 6.09 15.83
CA SER A 162 -2.81 5.74 16.31
C SER A 162 -3.58 4.89 15.28
N LYS A 163 -3.53 5.31 14.01
CA LYS A 163 -4.18 4.62 12.89
C LYS A 163 -3.49 3.28 12.58
N LEU A 164 -2.16 3.24 12.63
CA LEU A 164 -1.39 2.03 12.44
C LEU A 164 -1.69 1.00 13.55
N LYS A 165 -1.75 1.43 14.81
CA LYS A 165 -2.12 0.58 15.95
C LYS A 165 -3.50 -0.03 15.77
N GLN A 166 -4.49 0.78 15.40
CA GLN A 166 -5.85 0.32 15.12
C GLN A 166 -5.86 -0.70 13.99
N PHE A 167 -5.26 -0.36 12.85
CA PHE A 167 -5.19 -1.22 11.68
C PHE A 167 -4.53 -2.58 11.97
N ILE A 168 -3.41 -2.57 12.69
CA ILE A 168 -2.68 -3.79 13.07
C ILE A 168 -3.52 -4.68 14.00
N ALA A 169 -4.25 -4.08 14.94
CA ALA A 169 -5.14 -4.81 15.83
C ALA A 169 -6.31 -5.44 15.04
N GLU A 170 -6.95 -4.68 14.15
CA GLU A 170 -8.11 -5.13 13.39
C GLU A 170 -7.77 -6.17 12.32
N LYS A 171 -6.73 -5.91 11.50
CA LYS A 171 -6.38 -6.77 10.35
C LYS A 171 -5.61 -8.03 10.75
N TYR A 172 -4.77 -7.93 11.78
CA TYR A 172 -3.82 -8.99 12.13
C TYR A 172 -4.02 -9.57 13.53
N ASN A 173 -5.01 -9.07 14.30
CA ASN A 173 -5.21 -9.45 15.71
C ASN A 173 -3.91 -9.37 16.53
N ALA A 174 -3.16 -8.29 16.28
CA ALA A 174 -1.82 -8.09 16.78
C ALA A 174 -1.78 -6.96 17.82
N LYS A 175 -0.93 -7.11 18.83
CA LYS A 175 -0.72 -6.13 19.90
C LYS A 175 0.49 -5.26 19.57
N TYR A 176 0.24 -4.01 19.20
CA TYR A 176 1.24 -2.95 19.08
C TYR A 176 1.53 -2.35 20.46
N ASN A 177 2.77 -2.49 20.94
CA ASN A 177 3.26 -1.88 22.17
C ASN A 177 4.19 -0.70 21.83
N PRO A 178 3.75 0.56 22.05
CA PRO A 178 4.57 1.73 21.77
C PRO A 178 5.79 1.83 22.69
N ASP A 179 5.67 1.45 23.95
CA ASP A 179 6.73 1.61 24.97
C ASP A 179 7.90 0.67 24.67
N ASP A 180 7.59 -0.59 24.35
CA ASP A 180 8.59 -1.59 23.98
C ASP A 180 9.01 -1.48 22.50
N MET A 181 8.39 -0.58 21.72
CA MET A 181 8.56 -0.47 20.27
C MET A 181 8.45 -1.82 19.55
N THR A 182 7.39 -2.58 19.88
CA THR A 182 7.18 -3.94 19.37
C THR A 182 5.75 -4.20 18.91
N ILE A 183 5.60 -5.12 17.96
CA ILE A 183 4.33 -5.70 17.53
C ILE A 183 4.36 -7.19 17.79
N SER A 184 3.42 -7.70 18.57
CA SER A 184 3.32 -9.12 18.90
C SER A 184 2.02 -9.73 18.42
N PHE A 185 2.07 -10.95 17.89
CA PHE A 185 0.91 -11.61 17.29
C PHE A 185 1.07 -13.13 17.28
N SER A 186 -0.03 -13.83 17.09
CA SER A 186 -0.04 -15.29 17.02
C SER A 186 0.20 -15.73 15.58
N GLY A 187 1.14 -16.63 15.37
CA GLY A 187 1.28 -17.39 14.13
C GLY A 187 0.44 -18.67 14.17
N THR A 188 0.77 -19.60 13.29
CA THR A 188 0.12 -20.93 13.24
C THR A 188 0.68 -21.89 14.29
N HIS A 189 -0.03 -23.00 14.54
CA HIS A 189 0.44 -24.09 15.41
C HIS A 189 0.82 -23.67 16.84
N GLY A 190 0.26 -22.57 17.34
CA GLY A 190 0.54 -22.04 18.69
C GLY A 190 1.84 -21.24 18.80
N TYR A 191 2.51 -20.95 17.68
CA TYR A 191 3.63 -20.02 17.65
C TYR A 191 3.17 -18.60 17.92
N LYS A 192 4.05 -17.81 18.53
CA LYS A 192 3.88 -16.36 18.66
C LYS A 192 5.11 -15.67 18.09
N TRP A 193 4.87 -14.54 17.44
CA TRP A 193 5.87 -13.70 16.82
C TRP A 193 5.90 -12.34 17.51
N LYS A 194 7.08 -11.74 17.54
CA LYS A 194 7.29 -10.38 18.02
C LYS A 194 8.29 -9.69 17.10
N LEU A 195 7.83 -8.61 16.48
CA LEU A 195 8.64 -7.70 15.68
C LEU A 195 9.04 -6.53 16.58
N GLY A 196 10.32 -6.17 16.58
CA GLY A 196 10.82 -4.97 17.23
C GLY A 196 11.34 -3.98 16.20
N PHE A 197 11.08 -2.69 16.45
CA PHE A 197 11.46 -1.58 15.57
C PHE A 197 12.14 -0.44 16.34
N GLY A 198 12.63 -0.73 17.56
CA GLY A 198 13.30 0.25 18.40
C GLY A 198 14.79 0.44 18.14
N ASN A 199 15.41 -0.36 17.27
CA ASN A 199 16.83 -0.25 16.94
C ASN A 199 17.03 0.73 15.77
N PRO A 200 17.57 1.94 15.98
CA PRO A 200 17.76 2.92 14.91
C PRO A 200 18.88 2.57 13.93
N LEU A 201 19.73 1.59 14.27
CA LEU A 201 20.83 1.13 13.41
C LEU A 201 20.41 -0.04 12.50
N ALA A 202 19.26 -0.66 12.76
CA ALA A 202 18.73 -1.70 11.91
C ALA A 202 18.05 -1.09 10.68
N LEU A 203 18.28 -1.67 9.51
CA LEU A 203 17.54 -1.30 8.29
C LEU A 203 16.18 -1.99 8.24
N GLY A 204 16.03 -3.12 8.93
CA GLY A 204 14.78 -3.86 9.08
C GLY A 204 14.29 -3.93 10.52
N PHE A 205 13.64 -5.04 10.86
CA PHE A 205 13.05 -5.29 12.18
C PHE A 205 13.85 -6.35 12.93
N SER A 206 13.86 -6.27 14.27
CA SER A 206 14.25 -7.42 15.06
C SER A 206 13.09 -8.43 15.08
N LEU A 207 13.39 -9.72 14.94
CA LEU A 207 12.39 -10.77 14.93
C LEU A 207 12.64 -11.73 16.09
N GLU A 208 11.63 -11.90 16.92
CA GLU A 208 11.60 -12.82 18.05
C GLU A 208 10.42 -13.79 17.92
N TYR A 209 10.55 -14.99 18.50
CA TYR A 209 9.51 -16.00 18.48
C TYR A 209 9.34 -16.73 19.82
N LYS A 210 8.17 -17.35 19.99
CA LYS A 210 7.86 -18.31 21.06
C LYS A 210 7.22 -19.56 20.46
N LYS A 211 7.79 -20.72 20.81
CA LYS A 211 7.16 -22.03 20.53
C LYS A 211 5.93 -22.25 21.42
N PRO A 212 5.05 -23.20 21.06
CA PRO A 212 4.02 -23.68 21.95
C PRO A 212 4.61 -24.06 23.32
N ARG A 213 3.97 -23.61 24.40
CA ARG A 213 4.39 -23.84 25.80
C ARG A 213 5.69 -23.16 26.23
N GLN A 214 6.39 -22.45 25.35
CA GLN A 214 7.59 -21.68 25.71
C GLN A 214 7.21 -20.35 26.40
N ARG A 215 7.83 -20.08 27.56
CA ARG A 215 7.57 -18.85 28.34
C ARG A 215 8.37 -17.64 27.84
N LEU A 216 9.65 -17.81 27.53
CA LEU A 216 10.58 -16.74 27.15
C LEU A 216 10.61 -16.53 25.64
N TRP A 217 10.77 -15.28 25.18
CA TRP A 217 11.01 -14.97 23.77
C TRP A 217 12.43 -15.41 23.39
N ARG A 218 12.60 -15.91 22.17
CA ARG A 218 13.91 -16.14 21.57
C ARG A 218 14.10 -15.22 20.39
N VAL A 219 15.28 -14.60 20.30
CA VAL A 219 15.67 -13.77 19.17
C VAL A 219 16.01 -14.68 18.00
N LEU A 220 15.39 -14.43 16.85
CA LEU A 220 15.71 -15.08 15.59
C LEU A 220 16.75 -14.27 14.82
N THR A 221 16.53 -12.95 14.71
CA THR A 221 17.48 -12.00 14.13
C THR A 221 17.30 -10.63 14.77
N ARG A 222 18.39 -9.87 14.88
CA ARG A 222 18.36 -8.47 15.33
C ARG A 222 18.01 -7.50 14.21
N ASP A 223 18.16 -7.93 12.94
CA ASP A 223 17.81 -7.14 11.76
C ASP A 223 17.37 -8.06 10.61
N THR A 224 16.10 -8.00 10.23
CA THR A 224 15.55 -8.78 9.11
C THR A 224 16.17 -8.43 7.77
N SER A 225 16.72 -7.22 7.57
CA SER A 225 17.37 -6.85 6.31
C SER A 225 18.64 -7.65 6.02
N SER A 226 19.32 -8.12 7.08
CA SER A 226 20.51 -8.98 6.95
C SER A 226 20.18 -10.39 6.47
N VAL A 227 18.90 -10.76 6.52
CA VAL A 227 18.41 -12.13 6.29
C VAL A 227 17.42 -12.19 5.11
N LEU A 228 16.70 -11.10 4.84
CA LEU A 228 15.66 -11.02 3.81
C LEU A 228 16.10 -10.06 2.72
N ASN A 229 16.34 -10.57 1.51
CA ASN A 229 16.84 -9.76 0.39
C ASN A 229 15.80 -8.75 -0.14
N HIS A 230 14.49 -8.99 0.02
CA HIS A 230 13.46 -8.27 -0.75
C HIS A 230 12.23 -7.77 0.03
N SER A 231 12.11 -8.00 1.34
CA SER A 231 10.92 -7.54 2.08
C SER A 231 11.25 -6.96 3.46
N THR A 232 11.68 -5.70 3.50
CA THR A 232 11.75 -4.90 4.74
C THR A 232 10.42 -4.25 5.09
N GLU A 233 9.39 -4.42 4.25
CA GLU A 233 8.06 -3.86 4.49
C GLU A 233 7.32 -4.57 5.62
N ILE A 234 6.79 -3.79 6.57
CA ILE A 234 6.17 -4.35 7.77
C ILE A 234 4.91 -5.17 7.48
N PHE A 235 4.05 -4.76 6.55
CA PHE A 235 2.81 -5.48 6.26
C PHE A 235 3.07 -6.81 5.55
N SER A 236 4.06 -6.84 4.67
CA SER A 236 4.54 -8.06 4.01
C SER A 236 5.07 -9.05 5.05
N LEU A 237 5.86 -8.58 6.01
CA LEU A 237 6.35 -9.40 7.14
C LEU A 237 5.23 -9.91 8.03
N LEU A 238 4.29 -9.05 8.44
CA LEU A 238 3.14 -9.44 9.26
C LEU A 238 2.29 -10.51 8.57
N HIS A 239 1.97 -10.29 7.28
CA HIS A 239 1.17 -11.23 6.50
C HIS A 239 1.85 -12.60 6.37
N ARG A 240 3.17 -12.62 6.13
CA ARG A 240 3.97 -13.84 6.02
C ARG A 240 4.02 -14.58 7.37
N LEU A 241 4.41 -13.89 8.45
CA LEU A 241 4.58 -14.51 9.78
C LEU A 241 3.28 -15.05 10.38
N LEU A 242 2.12 -14.45 10.06
CA LEU A 242 0.81 -14.97 10.47
C LEU A 242 0.54 -16.39 9.97
N ARG A 243 1.07 -16.73 8.78
CA ARG A 243 0.93 -18.06 8.17
C ARG A 243 2.08 -19.00 8.54
N SER A 244 3.10 -18.50 9.20
CA SER A 244 4.26 -19.28 9.64
C SER A 244 4.04 -19.92 11.02
N PRO A 245 4.62 -21.10 11.28
CA PRO A 245 5.41 -21.93 10.36
C PRO A 245 4.57 -22.91 9.49
N GLY A 246 3.24 -22.90 9.59
CA GLY A 246 2.35 -23.95 9.08
C GLY A 246 2.34 -24.18 7.57
N ASN A 247 2.66 -23.17 6.77
CA ASN A 247 2.74 -23.32 5.31
C ASN A 247 4.08 -23.91 4.82
N VAL A 248 5.07 -24.08 5.71
CA VAL A 248 6.43 -24.48 5.32
C VAL A 248 6.84 -25.84 5.91
N ILE A 249 6.09 -26.36 6.89
CA ILE A 249 6.44 -27.62 7.57
C ILE A 249 5.82 -28.84 6.87
N PRO A 250 6.62 -29.84 6.43
CA PRO A 250 6.11 -31.15 6.06
C PRO A 250 5.48 -31.85 7.27
N LYS A 251 4.38 -32.58 7.06
CA LYS A 251 3.66 -33.31 8.12
C LYS A 251 4.54 -34.28 8.95
N SER A 252 5.73 -34.62 8.47
CA SER A 252 6.69 -35.56 9.05
C SER A 252 7.72 -34.93 10.01
N MET A 253 7.78 -33.60 10.16
CA MET A 253 8.88 -32.93 10.87
C MET A 253 8.58 -32.66 12.36
N ASP A 254 9.55 -32.93 13.24
CA ASP A 254 9.43 -32.67 14.68
C ASP A 254 9.59 -31.16 14.99
N TRP A 255 8.68 -30.63 15.80
CA TRP A 255 8.47 -29.21 16.09
C TRP A 255 9.48 -28.63 17.10
N THR A 256 10.40 -29.46 17.59
CA THR A 256 11.20 -29.24 18.80
C THR A 256 12.54 -28.54 18.54
N THR A 257 13.14 -28.63 17.35
CA THR A 257 14.44 -28.01 17.03
C THR A 257 14.32 -26.57 16.52
N SER A 258 15.17 -25.65 16.98
CA SER A 258 15.15 -24.20 16.63
C SER A 258 15.88 -23.88 15.32
N LEU A 259 16.91 -24.66 14.97
CA LEU A 259 17.70 -24.47 13.75
C LEU A 259 16.88 -24.76 12.48
N GLU A 260 16.05 -25.81 12.52
CA GLU A 260 15.16 -26.20 11.43
C GLU A 260 14.02 -25.18 11.22
N LEU A 261 13.52 -24.54 12.28
CA LEU A 261 12.57 -23.42 12.15
C LEU A 261 13.17 -22.22 11.42
N CYS A 262 14.46 -21.92 11.63
CA CYS A 262 15.15 -20.87 10.90
C CYS A 262 15.23 -21.25 9.40
N LYS A 263 15.65 -22.48 9.09
CA LYS A 263 15.68 -23.03 7.71
C LYS A 263 14.31 -23.05 7.01
N LEU A 264 13.21 -23.04 7.76
CA LEU A 264 11.84 -23.01 7.25
C LEU A 264 11.26 -21.58 7.14
N ILE A 265 11.87 -20.59 7.80
CA ILE A 265 11.52 -19.17 7.67
C ILE A 265 12.39 -18.49 6.60
N LEU A 266 13.54 -19.08 6.26
CA LEU A 266 14.50 -18.54 5.28
C LEU A 266 14.13 -18.66 3.78
N PRO A 267 13.31 -19.62 3.31
CA PRO A 267 12.82 -19.63 1.93
C PRO A 267 11.75 -18.54 1.65
N ILE A 268 11.60 -17.58 2.59
CA ILE A 268 10.70 -16.42 2.50
C ILE A 268 11.34 -15.29 1.65
N VAL A 269 12.48 -15.53 1.00
CA VAL A 269 13.07 -14.64 -0.01
C VAL A 269 12.57 -15.07 -1.39
N ASP A 270 11.91 -14.18 -2.12
CA ASP A 270 11.57 -14.42 -3.54
C ASP A 270 12.87 -14.72 -4.30
N GLY A 271 13.02 -15.96 -4.78
CA GLY A 271 14.24 -16.44 -5.46
C GLY A 271 14.90 -17.71 -4.91
N PHE A 272 14.35 -18.38 -3.90
CA PHE A 272 14.89 -19.64 -3.36
C PHE A 272 14.36 -20.92 -4.03
N ASP A 273 14.03 -20.86 -5.32
CA ASP A 273 13.68 -22.08 -6.07
C ASP A 273 14.93 -22.96 -6.37
N ASP A 274 16.15 -22.40 -6.29
CA ASP A 274 17.41 -23.08 -6.67
C ASP A 274 18.62 -22.72 -5.78
N VAL A 275 18.55 -22.90 -4.45
CA VAL A 275 19.72 -22.68 -3.56
C VAL A 275 20.17 -23.99 -2.92
N ASP A 276 21.45 -24.31 -3.09
CA ASP A 276 22.11 -25.50 -2.55
C ASP A 276 22.17 -25.47 -1.02
N GLU A 277 22.11 -26.66 -0.39
CA GLU A 277 22.05 -26.85 1.06
C GLU A 277 23.25 -26.23 1.79
N GLU A 278 24.38 -26.10 1.08
CA GLU A 278 25.60 -25.48 1.59
C GLU A 278 25.50 -23.94 1.67
N GLU A 279 24.79 -23.27 0.76
CA GLU A 279 24.60 -21.81 0.80
C GLU A 279 23.69 -21.41 1.98
N ILE A 280 22.67 -22.22 2.27
CA ILE A 280 21.80 -22.06 3.45
C ILE A 280 22.61 -22.23 4.75
N ARG A 281 23.56 -23.18 4.79
CA ARG A 281 24.46 -23.35 5.94
C ARG A 281 25.37 -22.16 6.14
N GLN A 282 25.95 -21.61 5.07
CA GLN A 282 26.82 -20.44 5.14
C GLN A 282 26.06 -19.18 5.59
N ALA A 283 24.81 -19.00 5.16
CA ALA A 283 23.95 -17.91 5.64
C ALA A 283 23.60 -18.06 7.13
N CYS A 284 23.25 -19.26 7.57
CA CYS A 284 23.03 -19.56 8.99
C CYS A 284 24.30 -19.26 9.82
N MET A 285 25.50 -19.64 9.35
CA MET A 285 26.75 -19.41 10.09
C MET A 285 27.13 -17.93 10.25
N LYS A 286 26.63 -17.04 9.38
CA LYS A 286 26.85 -15.59 9.47
C LYS A 286 25.90 -14.88 10.44
N MET A 287 24.85 -15.56 10.89
CA MET A 287 23.98 -15.05 11.96
C MET A 287 24.73 -15.26 13.28
N GLU A 288 25.13 -14.19 13.95
CA GLU A 288 25.77 -14.26 15.27
C GLU A 288 24.79 -14.93 16.26
N TYR A 289 24.99 -16.23 16.49
CA TYR A 289 24.35 -16.96 17.56
C TYR A 289 25.20 -16.75 18.83
N GLU A 290 24.65 -16.06 19.84
CA GLU A 290 25.13 -16.28 21.20
C GLU A 290 24.76 -17.72 21.57
N GLU A 291 25.76 -18.51 21.97
CA GLU A 291 25.61 -19.93 22.29
C GLU A 291 24.55 -20.17 23.37
N TRP A 292 23.46 -20.83 22.94
CA TRP A 292 22.46 -21.67 23.61
C TRP A 292 22.39 -21.74 25.14
#